data_AF-A0A8T3VY73-F1
#
_entry.id   AF-A0A8T3VY73-F1
#
_cell.length_a   1.000
_cell.length_b   1.000
_cell.length_c   1.000
_cell.angle_alpha   90.00
_cell.angle_beta   90.00
_cell.angle_gamma   90.00
#
_symmetry.space_group_name_H-M   'P 1'
#
loop_
_entity.id
_entity.type
_entity.pdbx_description
1 polymer ?
#
loop_
_entity_poly.entity_id
_entity_poly.type
_entity_poly.pdbx_seq_one_letter_code
_entity_poly.pdbx_strand_id
1 'polypeptide(L)'
;MTKVLEMDKQGKMIITLLIGVLMIAVLIAVLPTGNTEVKPKVNVGLTSLVDFNVVSDDTETAANGVFFVVQTGDSVDIRLVANLTVDETDEHGVDFFIPAELDIVSVLCSFNGDVSSEHVCIREWPMGGHFVYISKARYYPDRTPVGGDGILEVELALNGGIRIEEINTLNFEIVVSNTVWEEVIINMV
;
A
#
# COMPACT_ATOMS: atom_id res chain seq x y z
N MET A 1 -12.38 54.78 56.55
CA MET A 1 -13.68 55.06 55.90
C MET A 1 -13.44 55.01 54.39
N THR A 2 -13.73 53.88 53.75
CA THR A 2 -13.39 53.64 52.34
C THR A 2 -14.56 54.10 51.49
N LYS A 3 -14.37 55.15 50.68
CA LYS A 3 -15.39 55.63 49.73
C LYS A 3 -15.56 54.57 48.64
N VAL A 4 -16.74 53.98 48.57
CA VAL A 4 -17.16 53.20 47.39
C VAL A 4 -17.48 54.21 46.30
N LEU A 5 -16.67 54.23 45.25
CA LEU A 5 -16.92 55.05 44.06
C LEU A 5 -18.18 54.53 43.37
N GLU A 6 -19.28 55.29 43.46
CA GLU A 6 -20.47 55.02 42.66
C GLU A 6 -20.19 55.36 41.20
N MET A 7 -20.26 54.33 40.36
CA MET A 7 -20.04 54.44 38.93
C MET A 7 -21.29 55.00 38.25
N ASP A 8 -21.11 56.01 37.39
CA ASP A 8 -22.21 56.63 36.67
C ASP A 8 -22.88 55.64 35.69
N LYS A 9 -24.08 56.01 35.22
CA LYS A 9 -24.92 55.16 34.37
C LYS A 9 -24.25 54.83 33.02
N GLN A 10 -23.36 55.70 32.53
CA GLN A 10 -22.63 55.48 31.27
C GLN A 10 -21.47 54.49 31.48
N GLY A 11 -20.75 54.58 32.59
CA GLY A 11 -19.70 53.63 32.98
C GLY A 11 -20.23 52.21 33.18
N LYS A 12 -21.43 52.07 33.79
CA LYS A 12 -22.11 50.77 33.91
C LYS A 12 -22.46 50.16 32.56
N MET A 13 -22.90 50.99 31.61
CA MET A 13 -23.24 50.52 30.25
C MET A 13 -22.00 50.03 29.50
N ILE A 14 -20.89 50.75 29.59
CA ILE A 14 -19.62 50.38 28.93
C ILE A 14 -19.07 49.06 29.49
N ILE A 15 -19.07 48.89 30.81
CA ILE A 15 -18.59 47.65 31.44
C ILE A 15 -19.49 46.46 31.09
N THR A 16 -20.81 46.66 31.03
CA THR A 16 -21.75 45.61 30.61
C THR A 16 -21.50 45.18 29.17
N LEU A 17 -21.23 46.13 28.27
CA LEU A 17 -20.88 45.86 26.88
C LEU A 17 -19.57 45.05 26.78
N LEU A 18 -18.54 45.45 27.54
CA LEU A 18 -17.25 44.77 27.57
C LEU A 18 -17.37 43.32 28.07
N ILE A 19 -18.14 43.09 29.13
CA ILE A 19 -18.40 41.74 29.65
C ILE A 19 -19.15 40.90 28.61
N GLY A 20 -20.13 41.49 27.92
CA GLY A 20 -20.87 40.80 26.85
C GLY A 20 -19.97 40.37 25.69
N VAL A 21 -19.10 41.27 25.21
CA VAL A 21 -18.13 40.95 24.15
C VAL A 21 -17.15 39.86 24.61
N LEU A 22 -16.66 39.95 25.85
CA LEU A 22 -15.76 38.95 26.40
C LEU A 22 -16.42 37.57 26.50
N MET A 23 -17.68 37.50 26.97
CA MET A 23 -18.41 36.24 27.05
C MET A 23 -18.65 35.62 25.67
N ILE A 24 -18.96 36.43 24.64
CA ILE A 24 -19.12 35.94 23.27
C ILE A 24 -17.78 35.41 22.72
N ALA A 25 -16.67 36.11 22.97
CA ALA A 25 -15.35 35.67 22.55
C ALA A 25 -14.94 34.35 23.22
N VAL A 26 -15.23 34.19 24.51
CA VAL A 26 -15.02 32.93 25.24
C VAL A 26 -15.91 31.83 24.68
N LEU A 27 -17.18 32.10 24.39
CA LEU A 27 -18.08 31.12 23.77
C LEU A 27 -17.54 30.63 22.42
N ILE A 28 -17.04 31.53 21.57
CA ILE A 28 -16.43 31.18 20.28
C ILE A 28 -15.15 30.38 20.47
N ALA A 29 -14.31 30.72 21.46
CA ALA A 29 -13.07 30.01 21.75
C ALA A 29 -13.30 28.61 22.36
N VAL A 30 -14.43 28.40 23.05
CA VAL A 30 -14.79 27.13 23.70
C VAL A 30 -15.74 26.30 22.84
N LEU A 31 -16.31 26.86 21.76
CA LEU A 31 -16.99 26.06 20.76
C LEU A 31 -15.99 25.00 20.29
N PRO A 32 -16.33 23.70 20.42
CA PRO A 32 -15.46 22.67 19.92
C PRO A 32 -15.32 22.94 18.43
N THR A 33 -14.14 23.36 18.02
CA THR A 33 -13.69 23.16 16.65
C THR A 33 -13.75 21.66 16.50
N GLY A 34 -14.87 21.19 15.95
CA GLY A 34 -15.02 19.80 15.60
C GLY A 34 -13.89 19.51 14.63
N ASN A 35 -12.77 19.03 15.15
CA ASN A 35 -11.96 18.09 14.45
C ASN A 35 -12.89 16.88 14.30
N THR A 36 -13.79 16.95 13.33
CA THR A 36 -14.08 15.78 12.53
C THR A 36 -12.70 15.31 12.10
N GLU A 37 -12.11 14.41 12.87
CA GLU A 37 -11.21 13.41 12.33
C GLU A 37 -12.00 12.84 11.16
N VAL A 38 -11.74 13.40 9.98
CA VAL A 38 -12.09 12.77 8.74
C VAL A 38 -11.23 11.53 8.80
N LYS A 39 -11.80 10.44 9.33
CA LYS A 39 -11.20 9.13 9.16
C LYS A 39 -10.92 9.05 7.68
N PRO A 40 -9.65 8.92 7.25
CA PRO A 40 -9.35 8.82 5.84
C PRO A 40 -10.27 7.72 5.30
N LYS A 41 -11.05 8.06 4.28
CA LYS A 41 -11.94 7.07 3.68
C LYS A 41 -11.04 5.92 3.22
N VAL A 42 -11.13 4.79 3.91
CA VAL A 42 -10.44 3.57 3.53
C VAL A 42 -11.09 3.06 2.24
N ASN A 43 -10.26 2.70 1.25
CA ASN A 43 -10.64 2.16 -0.06
C ASN A 43 -11.24 3.16 -1.08
N VAL A 44 -10.94 4.47 -0.98
CA VAL A 44 -11.29 5.39 -2.08
C VAL A 44 -10.52 5.00 -3.33
N GLY A 45 -11.24 4.75 -4.42
CA GLY A 45 -10.64 4.41 -5.71
C GLY A 45 -10.29 2.93 -5.88
N LEU A 46 -10.54 2.06 -4.89
CA LEU A 46 -10.38 0.61 -5.07
C LEU A 46 -11.35 0.13 -6.15
N THR A 47 -10.82 -0.29 -7.29
CA THR A 47 -11.59 -0.70 -8.46
C THR A 47 -11.68 -2.22 -8.57
N SER A 48 -10.65 -2.95 -8.15
CA SER A 48 -10.63 -4.41 -8.27
C SER A 48 -9.84 -5.07 -7.15
N LEU A 49 -10.24 -6.31 -6.85
CA LEU A 49 -9.53 -7.28 -6.02
C LEU A 49 -9.41 -8.56 -6.85
N VAL A 50 -8.18 -8.99 -7.11
CA VAL A 50 -7.93 -10.22 -7.89
C VAL A 50 -7.05 -11.14 -7.08
N ASP A 51 -7.58 -12.30 -6.69
CA ASP A 51 -6.87 -13.33 -5.95
C ASP A 51 -6.12 -14.30 -6.87
N PHE A 52 -5.12 -14.96 -6.32
CA PHE A 52 -4.38 -16.05 -6.96
C PHE A 52 -3.93 -17.07 -5.91
N ASN A 53 -3.70 -18.31 -6.36
CA ASN A 53 -3.26 -19.38 -5.48
C ASN A 53 -2.52 -20.45 -6.30
N VAL A 54 -1.19 -20.39 -6.25
CA VAL A 54 -0.30 -21.33 -6.96
C VAL A 54 0.39 -22.22 -5.95
N VAL A 55 0.33 -23.53 -6.16
CA VAL A 55 0.99 -24.53 -5.33
C VAL A 55 1.64 -25.58 -6.22
N SER A 56 2.91 -25.91 -5.92
CA SER A 56 3.63 -27.03 -6.54
C SER A 56 3.35 -28.31 -5.77
N ASP A 57 2.74 -29.31 -6.41
CA ASP A 57 2.49 -30.62 -5.79
C ASP A 57 3.80 -31.39 -5.50
N ASP A 58 4.90 -31.05 -6.20
CA ASP A 58 6.18 -31.77 -6.09
C ASP A 58 7.01 -31.32 -4.89
N THR A 59 6.93 -30.03 -4.56
CA THR A 59 7.77 -29.38 -3.54
C THR A 59 6.93 -28.82 -2.40
N GLU A 60 5.61 -28.72 -2.50
CA GLU A 60 4.75 -27.94 -1.58
C GLU A 60 5.06 -26.43 -1.54
N THR A 61 5.97 -25.92 -2.38
CA THR A 61 6.17 -24.48 -2.55
C THR A 61 4.89 -23.84 -3.08
N ALA A 62 4.48 -22.76 -2.44
CA ALA A 62 3.21 -22.09 -2.69
C ALA A 62 3.33 -20.57 -2.63
N ALA A 63 2.47 -19.91 -3.40
CA ALA A 63 2.23 -18.48 -3.34
C ALA A 63 0.73 -18.21 -3.45
N ASN A 64 0.17 -17.58 -2.43
CA ASN A 64 -1.24 -17.22 -2.40
C ASN A 64 -1.42 -15.77 -1.98
N GLY A 65 -2.22 -15.02 -2.72
CA GLY A 65 -2.29 -13.58 -2.48
C GLY A 65 -3.43 -12.90 -3.20
N VAL A 66 -3.36 -11.57 -3.17
CA VAL A 66 -4.36 -10.70 -3.77
C VAL A 66 -3.71 -9.43 -4.30
N PHE A 67 -4.20 -8.99 -5.45
CA PHE A 67 -3.92 -7.68 -6.02
C PHE A 67 -5.03 -6.71 -5.62
N PHE A 68 -4.65 -5.64 -4.94
CA PHE A 68 -5.50 -4.49 -4.65
C PHE A 68 -5.26 -3.43 -5.71
N VAL A 69 -6.26 -3.17 -6.56
CA VAL A 69 -6.13 -2.22 -7.67
C VAL A 69 -6.88 -0.94 -7.32
N VAL A 70 -6.16 0.17 -7.32
CA VAL A 70 -6.72 1.51 -7.12
C VAL A 70 -6.53 2.29 -8.42
N GLN A 71 -7.63 2.76 -9.00
CA GLN A 71 -7.59 3.55 -10.23
C GLN A 71 -8.22 4.92 -9.99
N THR A 72 -7.48 6.00 -10.27
CA THR A 72 -7.94 7.37 -10.05
C THR A 72 -7.60 8.26 -11.25
N GLY A 73 -8.58 8.49 -12.12
CA GLY A 73 -8.37 9.28 -13.34
C GLY A 73 -7.33 8.61 -14.23
N ASP A 74 -6.17 9.27 -14.40
CA ASP A 74 -5.08 8.79 -15.24
C ASP A 74 -4.02 7.96 -14.49
N SER A 75 -4.27 7.58 -13.22
CA SER A 75 -3.36 6.77 -12.41
C SER A 75 -3.90 5.37 -12.11
N VAL A 76 -2.97 4.43 -11.99
CA VAL A 76 -3.19 3.07 -11.50
C VAL A 76 -2.14 2.79 -10.44
N ASP A 77 -2.59 2.43 -9.25
CA ASP A 77 -1.76 1.98 -8.15
C ASP A 77 -2.20 0.55 -7.79
N ILE A 78 -1.27 -0.40 -7.81
CA ILE A 78 -1.54 -1.79 -7.49
C ILE A 78 -0.70 -2.19 -6.30
N ARG A 79 -1.34 -2.79 -5.29
CA ARG A 79 -0.64 -3.44 -4.19
C ARG A 79 -0.86 -4.94 -4.27
N LEU A 80 0.21 -5.69 -4.46
CA LEU A 80 0.21 -7.14 -4.34
C LEU A 80 0.58 -7.49 -2.90
N VAL A 81 -0.24 -8.32 -2.25
CA VAL A 81 0.10 -8.93 -0.95
C VAL A 81 -0.03 -10.43 -1.08
N ALA A 82 1.02 -11.17 -0.76
CA ALA A 82 1.09 -12.62 -0.90
C ALA A 82 1.69 -13.28 0.34
N ASN A 83 1.14 -14.42 0.73
CA ASN A 83 1.82 -15.38 1.60
C ASN A 83 2.63 -16.33 0.73
N LEU A 84 3.78 -16.73 1.23
CA LEU A 84 4.75 -17.55 0.55
C LEU A 84 5.12 -18.72 1.45
N THR A 85 5.21 -19.91 0.86
CA THR A 85 5.84 -21.08 1.46
C THR A 85 6.83 -21.60 0.43
N VAL A 86 8.08 -21.78 0.82
CA VAL A 86 9.12 -22.35 -0.05
C VAL A 86 9.67 -23.57 0.64
N ASP A 87 9.64 -24.71 -0.04
CA ASP A 87 10.24 -25.92 0.52
C ASP A 87 11.76 -25.86 0.48
N GLU A 88 12.40 -26.49 1.46
CA GLU A 88 13.86 -26.48 1.59
C GLU A 88 14.58 -27.17 0.42
N THR A 89 13.88 -28.06 -0.30
CA THR A 89 14.40 -28.76 -1.47
C THR A 89 14.12 -28.02 -2.77
N ASP A 90 13.29 -26.96 -2.74
CA ASP A 90 13.00 -26.15 -3.92
C ASP A 90 14.19 -25.25 -4.28
N GLU A 91 14.79 -25.54 -5.42
CA GLU A 91 15.92 -24.79 -5.96
C GLU A 91 15.54 -23.53 -6.73
N HIS A 92 14.25 -23.20 -6.84
CA HIS A 92 13.74 -22.11 -7.65
C HIS A 92 12.93 -21.09 -6.85
N GLY A 93 12.13 -21.53 -5.87
CA GLY A 93 11.35 -20.63 -5.03
C GLY A 93 10.13 -20.05 -5.75
N VAL A 94 9.88 -18.75 -5.58
CA VAL A 94 8.70 -18.06 -6.12
C VAL A 94 9.11 -16.85 -6.93
N ASP A 95 8.55 -16.75 -8.14
CA ASP A 95 8.77 -15.66 -9.07
C ASP A 95 7.46 -14.96 -9.41
N PHE A 96 7.47 -13.63 -9.37
CA PHE A 96 6.38 -12.79 -9.85
C PHE A 96 6.83 -12.00 -11.07
N PHE A 97 6.16 -12.18 -12.20
CA PHE A 97 6.32 -11.34 -13.38
C PHE A 97 5.40 -10.13 -13.29
N ILE A 98 6.01 -8.95 -13.34
CA ILE A 98 5.37 -7.65 -13.35
C ILE A 98 5.41 -7.10 -14.78
N PRO A 99 4.25 -6.74 -15.36
CA PRO A 99 4.15 -6.27 -16.74
C PRO A 99 4.87 -4.92 -16.95
N ALA A 100 5.26 -4.63 -18.18
CA ALA A 100 6.06 -3.45 -18.55
C ALA A 100 5.32 -2.11 -18.33
N GLU A 101 4.00 -2.18 -18.22
CA GLU A 101 3.10 -1.09 -17.96
C GLU A 101 3.26 -0.50 -16.55
N LEU A 102 3.89 -1.24 -15.63
CA LEU A 102 4.00 -0.89 -14.23
C LEU A 102 5.46 -0.76 -13.78
N ASP A 103 5.71 0.26 -12.97
CA ASP A 103 6.95 0.42 -12.24
C ASP A 103 6.81 -0.13 -10.82
N ILE A 104 7.84 -0.82 -10.34
CA ILE A 104 7.92 -1.24 -8.94
C ILE A 104 8.29 -0.02 -8.09
N VAL A 105 7.38 0.38 -7.21
CA VAL A 105 7.57 1.50 -6.26
C VAL A 105 8.29 1.02 -5.01
N SER A 106 7.84 -0.09 -4.44
CA SER A 106 8.43 -0.67 -3.24
C SER A 106 8.24 -2.18 -3.19
N VAL A 107 9.16 -2.87 -2.52
CA VAL A 107 9.02 -4.28 -2.18
C VAL A 107 9.38 -4.46 -0.71
N LEU A 108 8.46 -5.05 0.04
CA LEU A 108 8.66 -5.47 1.41
C LEU A 108 8.49 -6.98 1.49
N CYS A 109 9.48 -7.67 2.03
CA CYS A 109 9.41 -9.11 2.22
C CYS A 109 9.79 -9.44 3.66
N SER A 110 8.94 -10.21 4.32
CA SER A 110 9.27 -10.90 5.56
C SER A 110 9.38 -12.37 5.26
N PHE A 111 10.53 -12.99 5.57
CA PHE A 111 10.75 -14.41 5.33
C PHE A 111 11.47 -15.01 6.51
N ASN A 112 10.99 -16.15 7.03
CA ASN A 112 11.52 -16.79 8.24
C ASN A 112 11.62 -15.86 9.47
N GLY A 113 10.69 -14.92 9.58
CA GLY A 113 10.66 -13.94 10.68
C GLY A 113 11.68 -12.81 10.58
N ASP A 114 12.44 -12.72 9.48
CA ASP A 114 13.30 -11.57 9.17
C ASP A 114 12.65 -10.71 8.08
N VAL A 115 12.72 -9.38 8.24
CA VAL A 115 12.25 -8.42 7.24
C VAL A 115 13.47 -7.84 6.56
N SER A 116 13.83 -8.41 5.41
CA SER A 116 15.09 -8.09 4.73
C SER A 116 14.93 -8.12 3.22
N SER A 117 15.54 -7.14 2.55
CA SER A 117 15.67 -7.12 1.09
C SER A 117 16.58 -8.23 0.55
N GLU A 118 17.33 -8.92 1.42
CA GLU A 118 18.21 -10.03 1.03
C GLU A 118 17.43 -11.27 0.56
N HIS A 119 16.13 -11.36 0.86
CA HIS A 119 15.27 -12.44 0.37
C HIS A 119 14.62 -12.12 -0.99
N VAL A 120 14.74 -10.88 -1.46
CA VAL A 120 14.11 -10.39 -2.70
C VAL A 120 15.18 -10.07 -3.73
N CYS A 121 15.01 -10.55 -4.96
CA CYS A 121 15.82 -10.11 -6.09
C CYS A 121 14.89 -9.57 -7.18
N ILE A 122 15.20 -8.39 -7.72
CA ILE A 122 14.43 -7.79 -8.81
C ILE A 122 15.31 -7.77 -10.05
N ARG A 123 14.78 -8.21 -11.19
CA ARG A 123 15.45 -8.11 -12.50
C ARG A 123 14.53 -7.54 -13.55
N GLU A 124 15.07 -6.69 -14.41
CA GLU A 124 14.39 -6.24 -15.61
C GLU A 124 14.28 -7.37 -16.64
N TRP A 125 13.14 -7.45 -17.31
CA TRP A 125 12.95 -8.36 -18.42
C TRP A 125 13.32 -7.66 -19.75
N PRO A 126 14.01 -8.34 -20.69
CA PRO A 126 14.50 -7.69 -21.91
C PRO A 126 13.43 -7.05 -22.80
N MET A 127 12.18 -7.50 -22.69
CA MET A 127 11.04 -6.94 -23.43
C MET A 127 10.26 -5.87 -22.65
N GLY A 128 10.77 -5.44 -21.50
CA GLY A 128 10.07 -4.59 -20.53
C GLY A 128 9.46 -5.40 -19.38
N GLY A 129 9.21 -4.73 -18.25
CA GLY A 129 8.70 -5.34 -17.02
C GLY A 129 9.80 -5.87 -16.11
N HIS A 130 9.38 -6.54 -15.03
CA HIS A 130 10.28 -7.00 -13.99
C HIS A 130 9.92 -8.40 -13.49
N PHE A 131 10.93 -9.18 -13.10
CA PHE A 131 10.75 -10.35 -12.27
C PHE A 131 11.15 -10.04 -10.84
N VAL A 132 10.27 -10.36 -9.89
CA VAL A 132 10.54 -10.33 -8.45
C VAL A 132 10.69 -11.77 -7.97
N TYR A 133 11.92 -12.16 -7.65
CA TYR A 133 12.28 -13.49 -7.18
C TYR A 133 12.36 -13.51 -5.65
N ILE A 134 11.77 -14.51 -5.00
CA ILE A 134 11.82 -14.72 -3.55
C ILE A 134 12.51 -16.04 -3.21
N SER A 135 13.31 -16.01 -2.14
CA SER A 135 14.20 -17.09 -1.68
C SER A 135 15.37 -17.36 -2.63
N LYS A 136 15.11 -17.66 -3.91
CA LYS A 136 16.16 -17.91 -4.90
C LYS A 136 15.83 -17.24 -6.23
N ALA A 137 16.86 -16.66 -6.85
CA ALA A 137 16.78 -16.23 -8.24
C ALA A 137 17.54 -17.23 -9.09
N ARG A 138 16.93 -17.69 -10.19
CA ARG A 138 17.39 -18.77 -11.11
C ARG A 138 18.85 -18.65 -11.60
N TYR A 139 19.55 -17.55 -11.32
CA TYR A 139 20.91 -17.25 -11.76
C TYR A 139 21.78 -16.50 -10.73
N TYR A 140 21.51 -16.64 -9.42
CA TYR A 140 22.36 -16.06 -8.37
C TYR A 140 22.92 -17.13 -7.43
N PRO A 141 24.16 -17.60 -7.65
CA PRO A 141 24.78 -18.63 -6.81
C PRO A 141 25.15 -18.12 -5.40
N ASP A 142 25.22 -16.80 -5.21
CA ASP A 142 25.60 -16.19 -3.94
C ASP A 142 24.44 -16.05 -2.95
N ARG A 143 23.21 -16.39 -3.36
CA ARG A 143 22.06 -16.44 -2.45
C ARG A 143 21.87 -17.87 -1.96
N THR A 144 22.01 -18.05 -0.66
CA THR A 144 21.76 -19.35 -0.02
C THR A 144 20.25 -19.61 -0.08
N PRO A 145 19.80 -20.70 -0.74
CA PRO A 145 18.39 -21.06 -0.72
C PRO A 145 17.97 -21.28 0.73
N VAL A 146 16.83 -20.71 1.11
CA VAL A 146 16.25 -20.95 2.43
C VAL A 146 14.78 -21.33 2.20
N GLY A 147 14.41 -22.53 2.64
CA GLY A 147 13.01 -22.87 2.77
C GLY A 147 12.36 -22.11 3.93
N GLY A 148 11.04 -22.20 4.02
CA GLY A 148 10.22 -21.64 5.08
C GLY A 148 9.12 -20.73 4.56
N ASP A 149 8.58 -19.91 5.46
CA ASP A 149 7.36 -19.14 5.23
C ASP A 149 7.63 -17.64 5.26
N GLY A 150 6.81 -16.90 4.51
CA GLY A 150 6.91 -15.46 4.48
C GLY A 150 5.69 -14.75 3.92
N ILE A 151 5.81 -13.43 3.92
CA ILE A 151 4.83 -12.49 3.36
C ILE A 151 5.58 -11.53 2.45
N LEU A 152 5.04 -11.30 1.26
CA LEU A 152 5.51 -10.33 0.28
C LEU A 152 4.45 -9.25 0.10
N GLU A 153 4.88 -8.00 0.12
CA GLU A 153 4.12 -6.85 -0.36
C GLU A 153 4.91 -6.16 -1.47
N VAL A 154 4.26 -5.95 -2.61
CA VAL A 154 4.81 -5.18 -3.74
C VAL A 154 3.86 -4.05 -4.06
N GLU A 155 4.38 -2.82 -4.07
CA GLU A 155 3.66 -1.66 -4.54
C GLU A 155 4.10 -1.34 -5.96
N LEU A 156 3.12 -1.16 -6.84
CA LEU A 156 3.28 -0.91 -8.26
C LEU A 156 2.50 0.35 -8.63
N ALA A 157 3.04 1.13 -9.54
CA ALA A 157 2.37 2.28 -10.11
C ALA A 157 2.45 2.24 -11.64
N LEU A 158 1.48 2.85 -12.30
CA LEU A 158 1.53 3.05 -13.75
C LEU A 158 2.85 3.74 -14.15
N ASN A 159 3.56 3.16 -15.12
CA ASN A 159 4.78 3.76 -15.62
C ASN A 159 4.48 5.13 -16.24
N GLY A 160 5.24 6.15 -15.86
CA GLY A 160 4.98 7.54 -16.29
C GLY A 160 5.08 7.79 -17.79
N GLY A 161 5.63 6.84 -18.57
CA GLY A 161 5.68 6.89 -20.02
C GLY A 161 4.43 6.31 -20.71
N ILE A 162 3.50 5.71 -19.98
CA ILE A 162 2.36 4.97 -20.52
C ILE A 162 1.07 5.65 -20.07
N ARG A 163 0.11 5.74 -21.00
CA ARG A 163 -1.21 6.30 -20.70
C ARG A 163 -2.18 5.19 -20.34
N ILE A 164 -2.99 5.42 -19.31
CA ILE A 164 -3.99 4.44 -18.87
C ILE A 164 -4.96 4.02 -20.00
N GLU A 165 -5.30 4.96 -20.89
CA GLU A 165 -6.19 4.75 -22.05
C GLU A 165 -5.62 3.77 -23.09
N GLU A 166 -4.31 3.47 -23.03
CA GLU A 166 -3.63 2.52 -23.90
C GLU A 166 -3.62 1.09 -23.31
N ILE A 167 -4.05 0.92 -22.05
CA ILE A 167 -4.01 -0.35 -21.32
C ILE A 167 -5.43 -0.89 -21.15
N ASN A 168 -5.72 -2.03 -21.78
CA ASN A 168 -6.97 -2.76 -21.54
C ASN A 168 -6.84 -3.78 -20.41
N THR A 169 -5.66 -4.40 -20.31
CA THR A 169 -5.38 -5.50 -19.39
C THR A 169 -3.95 -5.42 -18.89
N LEU A 170 -3.74 -5.78 -17.63
CA LEU A 170 -2.42 -6.04 -17.04
C LEU A 170 -2.31 -7.53 -16.77
N ASN A 171 -1.28 -8.17 -17.32
CA ASN A 171 -1.06 -9.60 -17.20
C ASN A 171 0.13 -9.85 -16.29
N PHE A 172 -0.12 -10.57 -15.21
CA PHE A 172 0.89 -11.01 -14.26
C PHE A 172 1.08 -12.52 -14.41
N GLU A 173 2.28 -13.00 -14.16
CA GLU A 173 2.55 -14.44 -14.04
C GLU A 173 3.15 -14.70 -12.67
N ILE A 174 2.59 -15.66 -11.94
CA ILE A 174 3.18 -16.17 -10.70
C ILE A 174 3.70 -17.58 -10.99
N VAL A 175 4.97 -17.82 -10.73
CA VAL A 175 5.62 -19.10 -10.95
C VAL A 175 6.18 -19.62 -9.64
N VAL A 176 5.87 -20.88 -9.31
CA VAL A 176 6.43 -21.58 -8.14
C VAL A 176 7.22 -22.80 -8.61
N SER A 177 8.37 -23.04 -7.96
CA SER A 177 9.30 -24.13 -8.27
C SER A 177 9.76 -24.22 -9.73
N ASN A 178 9.56 -23.14 -10.51
CA ASN A 178 9.82 -23.08 -11.96
C ASN A 178 9.10 -24.17 -12.77
N THR A 179 8.02 -24.76 -12.23
CA THR A 179 7.26 -25.86 -12.86
C THR A 179 5.78 -25.57 -12.95
N VAL A 180 5.22 -24.82 -11.98
CA VAL A 180 3.81 -24.47 -11.94
C VAL A 180 3.67 -22.96 -12.05
N TRP A 181 2.75 -22.50 -12.89
CA TRP A 181 2.47 -21.09 -13.06
C TRP A 181 0.97 -20.80 -13.12
N GLU A 182 0.60 -19.59 -12.69
CA GLU A 182 -0.74 -19.02 -12.84
C GLU A 182 -0.63 -17.65 -13.51
N GLU A 183 -1.50 -17.41 -14.49
CA GLU A 183 -1.64 -16.10 -15.13
C GLU A 183 -2.78 -15.35 -14.44
N VAL A 184 -2.50 -14.13 -13.99
CA VAL A 184 -3.48 -13.25 -13.36
C VAL A 184 -3.72 -12.05 -14.27
N ILE A 185 -4.95 -11.92 -14.75
CA ILE A 185 -5.36 -10.87 -15.69
C ILE A 185 -6.21 -9.84 -14.96
N ILE A 186 -5.74 -8.60 -14.90
CA ILE A 186 -6.47 -7.46 -14.34
C ILE A 186 -7.01 -6.63 -15.50
N ASN A 187 -8.33 -6.53 -15.62
CA ASN A 187 -8.98 -5.68 -16.61
C ASN A 187 -9.05 -4.24 -16.09
N MET A 188 -8.66 -3.28 -16.94
CA MET A 188 -8.75 -1.85 -16.65
C MET A 188 -10.16 -1.32 -16.94
N VAL A 189 -10.63 -0.35 -16.15
CA VAL A 189 -11.98 0.24 -16.24
C VAL A 189 -11.97 1.56 -16.99
#